data_AF-A0A329TBJ1-F1
#
_entry.id   AF-A0A329TBJ1-F1
#
_cell.length_a   1.000
_cell.length_b   1.000
_cell.length_c   1.000
_cell.angle_alpha   90.00
_cell.angle_beta   90.00
_cell.angle_gamma   90.00
#
_symmetry.space_group_name_H-M   'P 1'
#
loop_
_entity.id
_entity.type
_entity.pdbx_description
1 polymer ?
#
loop_
_entity_poly.entity_id
_entity_poly.type
_entity_poly.pdbx_seq_one_letter_code
_entity_poly.pdbx_strand_id
1 'polypeptide(L)'
;MGRSNIKAWHFSDIANWRGHRVHLLGASPTKQWRVIQELTQPNLTGDPPADIIGLDWNGPQGIAYKGESWSRDGWQDADFLTIRETVRRSLREMRAFWEERGVWPAEGKTPIERLEPAVKEPDDPIWAANGGDLSDPDPLGSPDEWAELVDYEDEDGPYPIEQAIIVTYEDGRTFAYRTQTERNYVEYHEGLWDEVVDERP
;
A
#
# COMPACT_ATOMS: atom_id res chain seq x y z
N MET A 1 6.03 -10.33 11.92
CA MET A 1 6.88 -9.24 11.35
C MET A 1 8.32 -9.24 11.87
N GLY A 2 9.28 -9.65 11.02
CA GLY A 2 10.72 -9.62 11.31
C GLY A 2 11.31 -8.21 11.27
N ARG A 3 11.63 -7.63 12.42
CA ARG A 3 12.46 -6.41 12.49
C ARG A 3 13.91 -6.83 12.41
N SER A 4 14.66 -6.35 11.40
CA SER A 4 16.09 -6.55 11.37
C SER A 4 16.77 -5.88 12.58
N ASN A 5 17.66 -6.62 13.23
CA ASN A 5 18.56 -6.08 14.26
C ASN A 5 19.70 -5.26 13.63
N ILE A 6 19.90 -5.40 12.32
CA ILE A 6 20.82 -4.57 11.56
C ILE A 6 20.13 -3.25 11.22
N LYS A 7 20.79 -2.14 11.51
CA LYS A 7 20.25 -0.78 11.35
C LYS A 7 21.05 -0.05 10.29
N ALA A 8 20.45 0.99 9.69
CA ALA A 8 21.11 1.78 8.65
C ALA A 8 22.47 2.34 9.14
N TRP A 9 22.54 2.78 10.40
CA TRP A 9 23.77 3.29 11.01
C TRP A 9 24.87 2.24 11.23
N HIS A 10 24.60 0.95 11.01
CA HIS A 10 25.67 -0.05 10.98
C HIS A 10 26.48 0.00 9.68
N PHE A 11 25.98 0.66 8.64
CA PHE A 11 26.64 0.74 7.33
C PHE A 11 27.03 2.16 6.92
N SER A 12 26.30 3.18 7.37
CA SER A 12 26.59 4.57 7.04
C SER A 12 26.19 5.54 8.15
N ASP A 13 26.97 6.59 8.35
CA ASP A 13 26.61 7.71 9.21
C ASP A 13 25.57 8.59 8.51
N ILE A 14 24.72 9.28 9.25
CA ILE A 14 23.79 10.27 8.69
C ILE A 14 24.52 11.39 7.94
N ALA A 15 25.72 11.76 8.38
CA ALA A 15 26.57 12.73 7.70
C ALA A 15 26.91 12.31 6.26
N ASN A 16 27.01 11.01 5.97
CA ASN A 16 27.30 10.50 4.63
C ASN A 16 26.19 10.78 3.62
N TRP A 17 24.98 11.11 4.07
CA TRP A 17 23.82 11.38 3.22
C TRP A 17 23.58 12.87 2.98
N ARG A 18 24.33 13.73 3.68
CA ARG A 18 24.28 15.19 3.48
C ARG A 18 24.90 15.56 2.12
N GLY A 19 24.34 16.59 1.46
CA GLY A 19 24.72 16.97 0.09
C GLY A 19 24.19 16.04 -1.02
N HIS A 20 23.41 15.02 -0.69
CA HIS A 20 22.80 14.09 -1.64
C HIS A 20 21.28 14.26 -1.73
N ARG A 21 20.69 13.67 -2.78
CA ARG A 21 19.23 13.52 -2.91
C ARG A 21 18.79 12.27 -2.13
N VAL A 22 17.88 12.44 -1.17
CA VAL A 22 17.53 11.38 -0.21
C VAL A 22 16.01 11.15 -0.22
N HIS A 23 15.62 9.88 -0.29
CA HIS A 23 14.26 9.42 -0.05
C HIS A 23 14.24 8.68 1.31
N LEU A 24 13.41 9.14 2.25
CA LEU A 24 13.28 8.47 3.55
C LEU A 24 12.22 7.38 3.50
N LEU A 25 12.62 6.15 3.84
CA LEU A 25 11.76 4.97 3.86
C LEU A 25 11.44 4.54 5.30
N GLY A 26 10.16 4.38 5.57
CA GLY A 26 9.62 3.88 6.84
C GLY A 26 9.66 4.88 8.00
N ALA A 27 9.24 4.40 9.17
CA ALA A 27 9.09 5.15 10.42
C ALA A 27 7.97 6.19 10.44
N SER A 28 7.53 6.55 11.66
CA SER A 28 6.46 7.53 11.86
C SER A 28 6.86 8.94 11.44
N PRO A 29 5.90 9.83 11.09
CA PRO A 29 6.19 11.21 10.72
C PRO A 29 7.06 11.96 11.72
N THR A 30 6.85 11.74 13.03
CA THR A 30 7.68 12.32 14.09
C THR A 30 9.14 11.87 14.04
N LYS A 31 9.40 10.61 13.67
CA LYS A 31 10.77 10.08 13.52
C LYS A 31 11.40 10.57 12.22
N GLN A 32 10.65 10.52 11.12
CA GLN A 32 11.10 11.05 9.83
C GLN A 32 11.44 12.54 9.94
N TRP A 33 10.64 13.33 10.65
CA TRP A 33 10.91 14.75 10.87
C TRP A 33 12.24 15.01 11.58
N ARG A 34 12.58 14.21 12.61
CA ARG A 34 13.89 14.33 13.28
C ARG A 34 15.04 14.09 12.30
N VAL A 35 14.91 13.07 11.45
CA VAL A 35 15.91 12.77 10.42
C VAL A 35 16.02 13.89 9.38
N ILE A 36 14.89 14.47 8.94
CA ILE A 36 14.90 15.64 8.05
C ILE A 36 15.67 16.80 8.70
N GLN A 37 15.44 17.08 9.98
CA GLN A 37 16.17 18.13 10.69
C GLN A 37 17.68 17.85 10.72
N GLU A 38 18.09 16.62 11.04
CA GLU A 38 19.50 16.23 11.05
C GLU A 38 20.17 16.33 9.67
N LEU A 39 19.44 16.02 8.59
CA LEU A 39 19.95 16.07 7.22
C LEU A 39 19.97 17.47 6.59
N THR A 40 19.11 18.38 7.04
CA THR A 40 18.88 19.66 6.36
C THR A 40 19.29 20.89 7.17
N GLN A 41 19.31 20.82 8.50
CA GLN A 41 19.69 21.97 9.32
C GLN A 41 21.20 22.23 9.25
N PRO A 42 21.65 23.47 9.47
CA PRO A 42 23.06 23.78 9.67
C PRO A 42 23.66 22.95 10.81
N ASN A 43 24.90 22.52 10.64
CA ASN A 43 25.64 21.75 11.65
C ASN A 43 27.04 22.37 11.89
N LEU A 44 27.73 21.89 12.94
CA LEU A 44 29.03 22.43 13.35
C LEU A 44 30.16 22.17 12.34
N THR A 45 30.02 21.12 11.53
CA THR A 45 30.97 20.72 10.48
C THR A 45 30.78 21.51 9.19
N GLY A 46 29.67 22.23 9.04
CA GLY A 46 29.37 23.03 7.86
C GLY A 46 29.01 22.18 6.62
N ASP A 47 28.55 20.95 6.82
CA ASP A 47 28.21 20.06 5.72
C ASP A 47 26.99 20.59 4.94
N PRO A 48 26.95 20.45 3.61
CA PRO A 48 25.82 20.88 2.81
C PRO A 48 24.53 20.15 3.23
N PRO A 49 23.35 20.78 3.19
CA PRO A 49 22.09 20.09 3.49
C PRO A 49 21.79 19.01 2.45
N ALA A 50 21.07 17.96 2.83
CA ALA A 50 20.51 17.00 1.89
C ALA A 50 19.30 17.58 1.14
N ASP A 51 19.07 17.13 -0.08
CA ASP A 51 17.85 17.39 -0.86
C ASP A 51 16.85 16.26 -0.63
N ILE A 52 15.80 16.52 0.16
CA ILE A 52 14.80 15.50 0.50
C ILE A 52 13.77 15.42 -0.63
N ILE A 53 13.79 14.31 -1.37
CA ILE A 53 12.98 14.13 -2.60
C ILE A 53 11.73 13.27 -2.40
N GLY A 54 11.58 12.63 -1.24
CA GLY A 54 10.46 11.75 -0.97
C GLY A 54 10.42 11.24 0.46
N LEU A 55 9.22 10.92 0.92
CA LEU A 55 8.92 10.28 2.19
C LEU A 55 7.92 9.15 1.91
N ASP A 56 8.23 7.95 2.34
CA ASP A 56 7.35 6.80 2.17
C ASP A 56 7.22 6.01 3.47
N TRP A 57 5.99 5.71 3.87
CA TRP A 57 5.70 4.82 4.98
C TRP A 57 4.25 4.32 4.93
N ASN A 58 4.09 3.00 4.81
CA ASN A 58 2.82 2.29 4.78
C ASN A 58 2.27 1.89 6.18
N GLY A 59 2.89 2.37 7.26
CA GLY A 59 2.53 1.96 8.62
C GLY A 59 1.08 2.21 9.09
N PRO A 60 0.33 3.23 8.60
CA PRO A 60 -1.09 3.38 8.96
C PRO A 60 -1.92 2.12 8.74
N GLN A 61 -1.70 1.42 7.61
CA GLN A 61 -2.46 0.21 7.27
C GLN A 61 -2.16 -0.91 8.25
N GLY A 62 -0.88 -1.22 8.46
CA GLY A 62 -0.46 -2.31 9.34
C GLY A 62 -0.82 -2.10 10.81
N ILE A 63 -0.94 -0.84 11.25
CA ILE A 63 -1.31 -0.52 12.64
C ILE A 63 -2.82 -0.42 12.82
N ALA A 64 -3.58 -0.10 11.78
CA ALA A 64 -5.03 -0.15 11.83
C ALA A 64 -5.56 -1.56 12.17
N TYR A 65 -4.91 -2.63 11.66
CA TYR A 65 -5.25 -4.01 12.04
C TYR A 65 -5.06 -4.33 13.52
N LYS A 66 -4.26 -3.51 14.22
CA LYS A 66 -4.03 -3.62 15.67
C LYS A 66 -4.99 -2.74 16.48
N GLY A 67 -5.98 -2.14 15.83
CA GLY A 67 -6.95 -1.26 16.48
C GLY A 67 -6.38 0.12 16.84
N GLU A 68 -5.27 0.55 16.24
CA GLU A 68 -4.64 1.83 16.56
C GLU A 68 -4.63 2.78 15.34
N SER A 69 -4.81 4.07 15.61
CA SER A 69 -4.65 5.17 14.65
C SER A 69 -3.46 6.05 15.04
N TRP A 70 -2.80 6.64 14.05
CA TRP A 70 -1.71 7.56 14.30
C TRP A 70 -2.21 8.97 14.64
N SER A 71 -1.61 9.60 15.64
CA SER A 71 -1.69 11.03 15.91
C SER A 71 -0.30 11.63 16.17
N ARG A 72 -0.22 12.97 16.22
CA ARG A 72 1.00 13.70 16.58
C ARG A 72 1.55 13.31 17.96
N ASP A 73 0.69 12.85 18.86
CA ASP A 73 1.01 12.45 20.23
C ASP A 73 1.35 10.95 20.35
N GLY A 74 1.24 10.20 19.24
CA GLY A 74 1.57 8.78 19.19
C GLY A 74 0.42 7.94 18.64
N TRP A 75 0.50 6.62 18.86
CA TRP A 75 -0.60 5.71 18.53
C TRP A 75 -1.74 5.89 19.52
N GLN A 76 -2.97 5.86 19.02
CA GLN A 76 -4.20 6.08 19.77
C GLN A 76 -5.18 4.96 19.44
N ASP A 77 -5.89 4.45 20.45
CA ASP A 77 -6.92 3.44 20.24
C ASP A 77 -7.99 3.90 19.24
N ALA A 78 -8.44 2.97 18.43
CA ALA A 78 -9.40 3.16 17.33
C ALA A 78 -10.54 2.13 17.39
N ASP A 79 -10.81 1.55 18.57
CA ASP A 79 -11.76 0.44 18.83
C ASP A 79 -13.16 0.60 18.23
N PHE A 80 -13.59 1.83 17.92
CA PHE A 80 -14.91 2.13 17.35
C PHE A 80 -14.90 2.41 15.83
N LEU A 81 -13.75 2.30 15.17
CA LEU A 81 -13.58 2.61 13.76
C LEU A 81 -13.29 1.33 12.97
N THR A 82 -13.84 1.26 11.76
CA THR A 82 -13.41 0.24 10.79
C THR A 82 -11.95 0.47 10.39
N ILE A 83 -11.26 -0.57 9.91
CA ILE A 83 -9.88 -0.46 9.39
C ILE A 83 -9.72 0.71 8.41
N ARG A 84 -10.67 0.84 7.46
CA ARG A 84 -10.67 1.93 6.46
C ARG A 84 -10.78 3.32 7.11
N GLU A 85 -11.60 3.46 8.14
CA GLU A 85 -11.74 4.72 8.88
C GLU A 85 -10.51 5.04 9.73
N THR A 86 -9.94 4.03 10.40
CA THR A 86 -8.70 4.13 11.17
C THR A 86 -7.53 4.59 10.30
N VAL A 87 -7.40 4.03 9.10
CA VAL A 87 -6.40 4.44 8.11
C VAL A 87 -6.64 5.87 7.64
N ARG A 88 -7.89 6.21 7.26
CA ARG A 88 -8.23 7.59 6.83
C ARG A 88 -7.95 8.62 7.90
N ARG A 89 -8.26 8.31 9.17
CA ARG A 89 -7.95 9.18 10.32
C ARG A 89 -6.45 9.40 10.44
N SER A 90 -5.67 8.32 10.42
CA SER A 90 -4.21 8.39 10.48
C SER A 90 -3.63 9.24 9.35
N LEU A 91 -4.04 9.00 8.10
CA LEU A 91 -3.55 9.76 6.95
C LEU A 91 -3.90 11.25 7.01
N ARG A 92 -5.08 11.62 7.53
CA ARG A 92 -5.44 13.03 7.74
C ARG A 92 -4.54 13.71 8.76
N GLU A 93 -4.27 13.05 9.88
CA GLU A 93 -3.34 13.56 10.90
C GLU A 93 -1.92 13.69 10.34
N MET A 94 -1.45 12.70 9.58
CA MET A 94 -0.13 12.74 8.95
C MET A 94 -0.01 13.88 7.94
N ARG A 95 -1.03 14.07 7.10
CA ARG A 95 -1.10 15.20 6.17
C ARG A 95 -0.99 16.53 6.92
N ALA A 96 -1.83 16.74 7.94
CA ALA A 96 -1.81 17.96 8.74
C ALA A 96 -0.44 18.20 9.39
N PHE A 97 0.20 17.13 9.91
CA PHE A 97 1.54 17.21 10.49
C PHE A 97 2.59 17.71 9.49
N TRP A 98 2.52 17.26 8.23
CA TRP A 98 3.44 17.66 7.16
C TRP A 98 3.14 19.05 6.59
N GLU A 99 1.87 19.41 6.47
CA GLU A 99 1.43 20.76 6.05
C GLU A 99 1.93 21.82 7.04
N GLU A 100 1.78 21.57 8.35
CA GLU A 100 2.26 22.46 9.42
C GLU A 100 3.78 22.72 9.34
N ARG A 101 4.54 21.76 8.80
CA ARG A 101 6.01 21.82 8.66
C ARG A 101 6.47 22.31 7.29
N GLY A 102 5.55 22.63 6.39
CA GLY A 102 5.88 23.06 5.02
C GLY A 102 6.56 21.98 4.18
N VAL A 103 6.42 20.70 4.57
CA VAL A 103 6.97 19.54 3.83
C VAL A 103 5.94 19.01 2.83
N TRP A 104 4.65 19.10 3.18
CA TRP A 104 3.60 18.68 2.27
C TRP A 104 3.61 19.52 0.99
N PRO A 105 3.43 18.92 -0.21
CA PRO A 105 3.36 19.66 -1.45
C PRO A 105 2.31 20.77 -1.37
N ALA A 106 2.65 21.95 -1.89
CA ALA A 106 1.65 23.00 -2.05
C ALA A 106 0.52 22.50 -2.98
N GLU A 107 -0.68 23.01 -2.75
CA GLU A 107 -1.84 22.75 -3.58
C GLU A 107 -1.52 23.01 -5.06
N GLY A 108 -1.93 22.07 -5.93
CA GLY A 108 -1.64 22.12 -7.36
C GLY A 108 -0.27 21.58 -7.78
N LYS A 109 0.56 21.08 -6.85
CA LYS A 109 1.90 20.54 -7.15
C LYS A 109 2.01 19.02 -7.02
N THR A 110 0.97 18.34 -6.54
CA THR A 110 0.98 16.88 -6.53
C THR A 110 0.92 16.34 -7.97
N PRO A 111 1.43 15.12 -8.23
CA PRO A 111 1.38 14.53 -9.56
C PRO A 111 -0.04 14.48 -10.14
N ILE A 112 -1.07 14.16 -9.35
CA ILE A 112 -2.47 14.10 -9.82
C ILE A 112 -2.99 15.49 -10.20
N GLU A 113 -2.69 16.53 -9.41
CA GLU A 113 -3.13 17.89 -9.71
C GLU A 113 -2.38 18.49 -10.91
N ARG A 114 -1.12 18.09 -11.10
CA ARG A 114 -0.26 18.59 -12.18
C ARG A 114 -0.45 17.84 -13.50
N LEU A 115 -0.70 16.53 -13.44
CA LEU A 115 -0.73 15.62 -14.58
C LEU A 115 -2.16 15.20 -14.96
N GLU A 116 -3.17 15.84 -14.33
CA GLU A 116 -4.59 15.46 -14.43
C GLU A 116 -4.83 14.02 -13.89
N PRO A 117 -6.09 13.56 -13.73
CA PRO A 117 -6.35 12.18 -13.32
C PRO A 117 -5.58 11.21 -14.21
N ALA A 118 -5.13 10.08 -13.65
CA ALA A 118 -4.56 9.01 -14.44
C ALA A 118 -5.62 8.53 -15.46
N VAL A 119 -5.58 9.10 -16.66
CA VAL A 119 -6.51 8.85 -17.76
C VAL A 119 -6.07 7.71 -18.66
N LYS A 120 -4.86 7.17 -18.43
CA LYS A 120 -4.41 5.99 -19.14
C LYS A 120 -4.93 4.75 -18.42
N GLU A 121 -6.03 4.20 -18.93
CA GLU A 121 -6.39 2.81 -18.65
C GLU A 121 -5.17 1.94 -19.02
N PRO A 122 -4.70 1.06 -18.11
CA PRO A 122 -3.66 0.11 -18.44
C PRO A 122 -4.05 -0.64 -19.72
N ASP A 123 -3.20 -0.58 -20.75
CA ASP A 123 -3.44 -1.26 -22.02
C ASP A 123 -3.51 -2.80 -21.83
N ASP A 124 -2.98 -3.29 -20.70
CA ASP A 124 -3.00 -4.67 -20.25
C ASP A 124 -3.67 -4.78 -18.87
N PRO A 125 -4.52 -5.79 -18.62
CA PRO A 125 -5.00 -6.09 -17.28
C PRO A 125 -3.79 -6.31 -16.35
N ILE A 126 -3.76 -5.58 -15.24
CA ILE A 126 -2.72 -5.71 -14.22
C ILE A 126 -2.85 -7.10 -13.60
N TRP A 127 -2.00 -8.03 -14.04
CA TRP A 127 -1.82 -9.30 -13.36
C TRP A 127 -1.10 -9.05 -12.04
N ALA A 128 -1.75 -9.35 -10.91
CA ALA A 128 -1.05 -9.47 -9.64
C ALA A 128 -0.08 -10.65 -9.78
N ALA A 129 1.20 -10.36 -9.99
CA ALA A 129 2.22 -11.39 -10.09
C ALA A 129 2.39 -12.07 -8.72
N ASN A 130 2.07 -13.36 -8.65
CA ASN A 130 2.26 -14.27 -7.52
C ASN A 130 3.75 -14.49 -7.11
N GLY A 131 4.67 -13.69 -7.63
CA GLY A 131 6.11 -13.80 -7.38
C GLY A 131 6.76 -15.10 -7.86
N GLY A 132 6.05 -15.96 -8.59
CA GLY A 132 6.53 -17.24 -9.12
C GLY A 132 7.18 -17.12 -10.51
N ASP A 133 8.07 -18.06 -10.83
CA ASP A 133 8.60 -18.21 -12.18
C ASP A 133 7.54 -18.84 -13.10
N LEU A 134 7.39 -18.32 -14.33
CA LEU A 134 6.42 -18.79 -15.33
C LEU A 134 6.56 -20.27 -15.71
N SER A 135 7.70 -20.88 -15.38
CA SER A 135 8.00 -22.28 -15.70
C SER A 135 7.63 -23.27 -14.58
N ASP A 136 7.27 -22.78 -13.40
CA ASP A 136 6.81 -23.65 -12.32
C ASP A 136 5.33 -24.02 -12.55
N PRO A 137 4.96 -25.31 -12.52
CA PRO A 137 3.57 -25.70 -12.51
C PRO A 137 2.91 -25.10 -11.27
N ASP A 138 1.72 -24.50 -11.42
CA ASP A 138 0.97 -23.92 -10.31
C ASP A 138 0.89 -24.95 -9.17
N PRO A 139 1.51 -24.68 -8.01
CA PRO A 139 1.69 -25.70 -7.00
C PRO A 139 0.37 -26.17 -6.35
N LEU A 140 -0.77 -25.51 -6.62
CA LEU A 140 -1.91 -25.54 -5.68
C LEU A 140 -3.31 -25.80 -6.26
N GLY A 141 -3.45 -26.26 -7.52
CA GLY A 141 -4.70 -26.87 -7.99
C GLY A 141 -5.85 -25.90 -8.30
N SER A 142 -7.11 -26.31 -8.12
CA SER A 142 -8.29 -25.56 -8.60
C SER A 142 -8.83 -24.53 -7.59
N PRO A 143 -9.47 -23.42 -8.03
CA PRO A 143 -10.00 -22.35 -7.16
C PRO A 143 -10.97 -22.81 -6.06
N ASP A 144 -11.75 -23.87 -6.26
CA ASP A 144 -12.70 -24.38 -5.25
C ASP A 144 -12.00 -25.16 -4.13
N GLU A 145 -10.83 -25.78 -4.38
CA GLU A 145 -10.02 -26.48 -3.37
C GLU A 145 -9.37 -25.49 -2.38
N TRP A 146 -9.26 -24.21 -2.77
CA TRP A 146 -8.68 -23.14 -1.95
C TRP A 146 -9.57 -22.63 -0.84
N ALA A 147 -10.89 -22.53 -1.06
CA ALA A 147 -11.81 -21.95 -0.09
C ALA A 147 -11.79 -22.69 1.27
N GLU A 148 -11.41 -23.97 1.26
CA GLU A 148 -11.26 -24.80 2.47
C GLU A 148 -9.88 -24.69 3.13
N LEU A 149 -8.87 -24.14 2.44
CA LEU A 149 -7.47 -24.06 2.89
C LEU A 149 -7.04 -22.66 3.34
N VAL A 150 -7.84 -21.63 3.03
CA VAL A 150 -7.57 -20.25 3.47
C VAL A 150 -7.84 -20.13 4.97
N ASP A 151 -6.77 -20.08 5.76
CA ASP A 151 -6.83 -19.64 7.15
C ASP A 151 -6.89 -18.11 7.19
N TYR A 152 -8.09 -17.57 7.40
CA TYR A 152 -8.30 -16.11 7.50
C TYR A 152 -7.64 -15.48 8.74
N GLU A 153 -7.13 -16.29 9.68
CA GLU A 153 -6.38 -15.84 10.84
C GLU A 153 -4.85 -15.82 10.59
N ASP A 154 -4.36 -16.39 9.48
CA ASP A 154 -2.95 -16.39 9.12
C ASP A 154 -2.55 -15.10 8.35
N GLU A 155 -1.77 -14.24 9.00
CA GLU A 155 -1.25 -12.98 8.43
C GLU A 155 -0.24 -13.20 7.27
N ASP A 156 0.32 -14.40 7.12
CA ASP A 156 1.34 -14.75 6.11
C ASP A 156 0.81 -15.75 5.04
N GLY A 157 -0.49 -16.05 5.02
CA GLY A 157 -1.13 -16.92 4.02
C GLY A 157 -1.37 -16.24 2.65
N PRO A 158 -1.51 -17.00 1.55
CA PRO A 158 -1.76 -16.43 0.21
C PRO A 158 -3.07 -15.65 0.17
N TYR A 159 -3.05 -14.44 -0.40
CA TYR A 159 -4.20 -13.55 -0.40
C TYR A 159 -5.28 -14.02 -1.41
N PRO A 160 -6.58 -13.99 -1.05
CA PRO A 160 -7.68 -14.52 -1.89
C PRO A 160 -7.86 -13.86 -3.26
N ILE A 161 -7.26 -12.67 -3.48
CA ILE A 161 -7.45 -11.90 -4.71
C ILE A 161 -6.56 -12.39 -5.86
N GLU A 162 -5.46 -13.09 -5.54
CA GLU A 162 -4.48 -13.57 -6.54
C GLU A 162 -4.98 -14.80 -7.31
N GLN A 163 -6.10 -15.39 -6.87
CA GLN A 163 -6.70 -16.62 -7.41
C GLN A 163 -8.20 -16.46 -7.67
N ALA A 164 -8.67 -15.21 -7.81
CA ALA A 164 -10.07 -14.93 -8.09
C ALA A 164 -10.44 -15.36 -9.51
N ILE A 165 -11.64 -15.91 -9.69
CA ILE A 165 -12.22 -16.17 -11.01
C ILE A 165 -12.54 -14.82 -11.64
N ILE A 166 -11.82 -14.47 -12.70
CA ILE A 166 -12.00 -13.18 -13.39
C ILE A 166 -12.87 -13.41 -14.61
N VAL A 167 -13.99 -12.69 -14.67
CA VAL A 167 -14.95 -12.75 -15.75
C VAL A 167 -15.16 -11.36 -16.32
N THR A 168 -14.99 -11.23 -17.64
CA THR A 168 -15.30 -10.01 -18.38
C THR A 168 -16.61 -10.20 -19.15
N TYR A 169 -17.54 -9.26 -18.96
CA TYR A 169 -18.88 -9.30 -19.56
C TYR A 169 -18.98 -8.42 -20.82
N GLU A 170 -20.02 -8.64 -21.62
CA GLU A 170 -20.26 -7.95 -22.91
C GLU A 170 -20.34 -6.42 -22.78
N ASP A 171 -20.77 -5.92 -21.63
CA ASP A 171 -20.86 -4.48 -21.35
C ASP A 171 -19.53 -3.83 -20.93
N GLY A 172 -18.45 -4.61 -20.95
CA GLY A 172 -17.10 -4.17 -20.62
C GLY A 172 -16.78 -4.19 -19.12
N ARG A 173 -17.72 -4.59 -18.24
CA ARG A 173 -17.43 -4.77 -16.82
C ARG A 173 -16.61 -6.05 -16.61
N THR A 174 -15.67 -5.99 -15.69
CA THR A 174 -14.90 -7.15 -15.24
C THR A 174 -15.11 -7.34 -13.76
N PHE A 175 -15.53 -8.55 -13.36
CA PHE A 175 -15.70 -8.93 -11.97
C PHE A 175 -14.68 -10.01 -11.58
N ALA A 176 -14.27 -9.97 -10.32
CA ALA A 176 -13.40 -10.96 -9.70
C ALA A 176 -14.19 -11.66 -8.59
N TYR A 177 -14.37 -12.96 -8.72
CA TYR A 177 -15.13 -13.79 -7.79
C TYR A 177 -14.20 -14.68 -6.98
N ARG A 178 -14.49 -14.85 -5.69
CA ARG A 178 -13.66 -15.68 -4.81
C ARG A 178 -13.94 -17.16 -4.97
N THR A 179 -15.14 -17.52 -5.41
CA THR A 179 -15.57 -18.92 -5.60
C THR A 179 -16.58 -19.00 -6.74
N GLN A 180 -16.75 -20.19 -7.33
CA GLN A 180 -17.79 -20.42 -8.33
C GLN A 180 -19.21 -20.21 -7.74
N THR A 181 -19.38 -20.49 -6.45
CA THR A 181 -20.67 -20.27 -5.76
C THR A 181 -21.03 -18.79 -5.66
N GLU A 182 -20.05 -17.94 -5.31
CA GLU A 182 -20.23 -16.48 -5.28
C GLU A 182 -20.58 -15.94 -6.67
N ARG A 183 -19.87 -16.39 -7.70
CA ARG A 183 -20.16 -16.04 -9.09
C ARG A 183 -21.60 -16.38 -9.46
N ASN A 184 -21.99 -17.65 -9.29
CA ASN A 184 -23.33 -18.12 -9.64
C ASN A 184 -24.44 -17.30 -8.94
N TYR A 185 -24.22 -16.93 -7.68
CA TYR A 185 -25.14 -16.09 -6.92
C TYR A 185 -25.25 -14.68 -7.51
N VAL A 186 -24.11 -14.03 -7.77
CA VAL A 186 -24.06 -12.65 -8.30
C VAL A 186 -24.61 -12.60 -9.72
N GLU A 187 -24.18 -13.50 -10.61
CA GLU A 187 -24.68 -13.56 -11.97
C GLU A 187 -26.20 -13.77 -12.00
N TYR A 188 -26.74 -14.56 -11.07
CA TYR A 188 -28.19 -14.85 -11.03
C TYR A 188 -29.00 -13.63 -10.62
N HIS A 189 -28.50 -12.88 -9.65
CA HIS A 189 -29.17 -11.68 -9.17
C HIS A 189 -29.01 -10.47 -10.09
N GLU A 190 -27.90 -10.40 -10.82
CA GLU A 190 -27.58 -9.31 -11.75
C GLU A 190 -27.99 -9.61 -13.20
N GLY A 191 -28.41 -10.85 -13.50
CA GLY A 191 -28.89 -11.27 -14.82
C GLY A 191 -27.79 -11.51 -15.87
N LEU A 192 -26.58 -11.88 -15.43
CA LEU A 192 -25.37 -11.91 -16.26
C LEU A 192 -24.98 -13.29 -16.84
N TRP A 193 -25.87 -14.30 -16.75
CA TRP A 193 -25.55 -15.71 -17.01
C TRP A 193 -25.11 -16.05 -18.44
N ASP A 194 -25.44 -15.21 -19.42
CA ASP A 194 -25.15 -15.44 -20.84
C ASP A 194 -24.25 -14.34 -21.46
N GLU A 195 -23.71 -13.42 -20.65
CA GLU A 195 -23.02 -12.21 -21.14
C GLU A 195 -21.49 -12.31 -21.02
N VAL A 196 -20.91 -13.51 -20.91
CA VAL A 196 -19.46 -13.69 -20.68
C VAL A 196 -18.67 -13.67 -22.00
N VAL A 197 -17.67 -12.78 -22.07
CA VAL A 197 -16.80 -12.59 -23.25
C VAL A 197 -15.47 -13.33 -23.11
N ASP A 198 -14.87 -13.30 -21.91
CA ASP A 198 -13.61 -13.96 -21.58
C ASP A 198 -13.67 -14.42 -20.12
N GLU A 199 -13.19 -15.63 -19.87
CA GLU A 199 -13.15 -16.26 -18.56
C GLU A 199 -11.77 -16.87 -18.36
N ARG A 200 -11.11 -16.49 -17.27
CA ARG A 200 -9.78 -17.00 -16.94
C ARG A 200 -9.85 -17.77 -15.62
N PRO A 201 -9.38 -19.04 -15.61
CA PRO A 201 -9.30 -19.83 -14.39
C PRO A 201 -8.26 -19.27 -13.42
#